data_AF-A0A6P0NGI2-F1
#
_entry.id   AF-A0A6P0NGI2-F1
#
_cell.length_a   1.000
_cell.length_b   1.000
_cell.length_c   1.000
_cell.angle_alpha   90.00
_cell.angle_beta   90.00
_cell.angle_gamma   90.00
#
_symmetry.space_group_name_H-M   'P 1'
#
loop_
_entity.id
_entity.type
_entity.pdbx_description
1 polymer ?
#
loop_
_entity_poly.entity_id
_entity_poly.type
_entity_poly.pdbx_seq_one_letter_code
_entity_poly.pdbx_strand_id
1 'polypeptide(L)'
;MAILTESEPFHIIQHPIKKEIKLASPVLKWAGGKTQLLPQLRERYSPKLRQGTLTTYIEPFVGGGAVFFDIVNSFDIQKAYLFDTNPELIILYKVIQQDVESLIKELLKLSNTYL
;
A
#
# COMPACT_ATOMS: atom_id res chain seq x y z
N MET A 1 1.94 56.30 31.74
CA MET A 1 3.13 56.65 30.95
C MET A 1 3.76 55.34 30.47
N ALA A 2 3.77 55.17 29.15
CA ALA A 2 4.41 54.13 28.33
C ALA A 2 4.02 52.63 28.46
N ILE A 3 3.12 52.22 27.54
CA ILE A 3 3.16 51.08 26.59
C ILE A 3 3.43 49.65 27.09
N LEU A 4 2.45 48.74 26.89
CA LEU A 4 2.66 47.43 26.26
C LEU A 4 1.43 47.10 25.40
N THR A 5 1.72 46.59 24.20
CA THR A 5 0.89 46.53 22.99
C THR A 5 -0.16 45.43 23.01
N GLU A 6 -1.26 45.66 22.30
CA GLU A 6 -2.30 44.66 21.98
C GLU A 6 -1.64 43.40 21.41
N SER A 7 -1.86 42.27 22.08
CA SER A 7 -1.47 40.95 21.61
C SER A 7 -2.42 40.51 20.48
N GLU A 8 -1.85 40.28 19.30
CA GLU A 8 -2.48 39.63 18.14
C GLU A 8 -3.42 38.46 18.53
N PRO A 9 -4.60 38.33 17.92
CA PRO A 9 -5.52 37.23 18.22
C PRO A 9 -4.93 35.90 17.72
N PHE A 10 -4.96 34.88 18.58
CA PHE A 10 -4.62 33.50 18.22
C PHE A 10 -5.54 33.01 17.10
N HIS A 11 -5.04 32.94 15.87
CA HIS A 11 -5.70 32.24 14.79
C HIS A 11 -5.69 30.74 15.06
N ILE A 12 -6.82 30.19 15.50
CA ILE A 12 -7.05 28.74 15.47
C ILE A 12 -7.20 28.34 14.01
N ILE A 13 -6.11 27.85 13.41
CA ILE A 13 -6.16 27.16 12.12
C ILE A 13 -6.86 25.83 12.38
N GLN A 14 -8.16 25.78 12.11
CA GLN A 14 -8.90 24.54 11.87
C GLN A 14 -8.24 23.87 10.66
N HIS A 15 -7.26 23.01 10.89
CA HIS A 15 -6.70 22.17 9.83
C HIS A 15 -7.78 21.14 9.49
N PRO A 16 -8.32 21.13 8.26
CA PRO A 16 -9.25 20.08 7.87
C PRO A 16 -8.48 18.76 7.96
N ILE A 17 -8.97 17.83 8.80
CA ILE A 17 -8.46 16.46 8.84
C ILE A 17 -8.73 15.86 7.46
N LYS A 18 -7.75 15.94 6.56
CA LYS A 18 -7.77 15.20 5.30
C LYS A 18 -7.78 13.73 5.69
N LYS A 19 -8.91 13.06 5.46
CA LYS A 19 -8.99 11.60 5.52
C LYS A 19 -8.09 11.07 4.40
N GLU A 20 -6.86 10.74 4.76
CA GLU A 20 -5.84 10.25 3.84
C GLU A 20 -6.29 8.87 3.32
N ILE A 21 -6.45 8.74 2.01
CA ILE A 21 -6.73 7.44 1.40
C ILE A 21 -5.42 6.64 1.48
N LYS A 22 -5.35 5.69 2.41
CA LYS A 22 -4.21 4.76 2.49
C LYS A 22 -4.28 3.76 1.33
N LEU A 23 -3.40 3.94 0.36
CA LEU A 23 -3.15 2.96 -0.69
C LEU A 23 -2.43 1.74 -0.12
N ALA A 24 -2.73 0.55 -0.65
CA ALA A 24 -2.07 -0.68 -0.25
C ALA A 24 -0.65 -0.75 -0.81
N SER A 25 0.28 -1.42 -0.12
CA SER A 25 1.69 -1.50 -0.50
C SER A 25 2.33 -2.83 -0.08
N PRO A 26 3.49 -3.19 -0.66
CA PRO A 26 4.26 -4.37 -0.25
C PRO A 26 4.49 -4.45 1.27
N VAL A 27 4.15 -5.60 1.86
CA VAL A 27 4.26 -5.84 3.31
C VAL A 27 5.63 -6.38 3.75
N LEU A 28 6.45 -6.85 2.80
CA LEU A 28 7.78 -7.41 3.05
C LEU A 28 8.84 -6.66 2.24
N LYS A 29 10.04 -6.55 2.82
CA LYS A 29 11.25 -6.30 2.03
C LYS A 29 11.57 -7.59 1.27
N TRP A 30 11.56 -7.52 -0.05
CA TRP A 30 11.78 -8.67 -0.92
C TRP A 30 12.97 -8.43 -1.85
N ALA A 31 13.83 -9.43 -2.01
CA ALA A 31 14.92 -9.36 -2.97
C ALA A 31 14.35 -9.22 -4.40
N GLY A 32 14.89 -8.28 -5.19
CA GLY A 32 14.34 -7.99 -6.52
C GLY A 32 13.00 -7.24 -6.51
N GLY A 33 12.68 -6.53 -5.42
CA GLY A 33 11.51 -5.66 -5.35
C GLY A 33 11.48 -4.65 -6.50
N LYS A 34 10.41 -4.67 -7.30
CA LYS A 34 10.29 -3.89 -8.55
C LYS A 34 9.86 -2.43 -8.34
N THR A 35 9.80 -1.95 -7.09
CA THR A 35 9.31 -0.61 -6.74
C THR A 35 10.05 0.50 -7.49
N GLN A 36 11.38 0.40 -7.60
CA GLN A 36 12.20 1.39 -8.32
C GLN A 36 11.98 1.37 -9.84
N LEU A 37 11.42 0.28 -10.38
CA LEU A 37 11.13 0.10 -11.80
C LEU A 37 9.70 0.51 -12.18
N LEU A 38 8.85 0.85 -11.21
CA LEU A 38 7.45 1.22 -11.47
C LEU A 38 7.30 2.37 -12.47
N PRO A 39 8.10 3.45 -12.43
CA PRO A 39 7.98 4.52 -13.43
C PRO A 39 8.12 4.00 -14.86
N GLN A 40 9.12 3.16 -15.13
CA GLN A 40 9.35 2.59 -16.46
C GLN A 40 8.28 1.55 -16.84
N LEU A 41 7.80 0.76 -15.87
CA LEU A 41 6.75 -0.24 -16.12
C LEU A 41 5.41 0.40 -16.49
N ARG A 42 5.03 1.52 -15.84
CA ARG A 42 3.79 2.25 -16.12
C ARG A 42 3.70 2.77 -17.55
N GLU A 43 4.83 3.04 -18.18
CA GLU A 43 4.90 3.43 -19.61
C GLU A 43 4.60 2.25 -20.55
N ARG A 44 4.78 1.02 -20.08
CA ARG A 44 4.63 -0.22 -20.86
C ARG A 44 3.32 -0.95 -20.58
N TYR A 45 2.56 -0.50 -19.59
CA TYR A 45 1.24 -1.05 -19.28
C TYR A 45 0.30 -0.96 -20.49
N SER A 46 -0.52 -2.00 -20.65
CA SER A 46 -1.52 -2.07 -21.72
C SER A 46 -2.47 -0.86 -21.66
N PRO A 47 -2.75 -0.18 -22.78
CA PRO A 47 -3.76 0.88 -22.82
C PRO A 47 -5.14 0.43 -22.34
N LYS A 48 -5.43 -0.87 -22.42
CA LYS A 48 -6.69 -1.48 -21.94
C LYS A 48 -6.92 -1.29 -20.44
N LEU A 49 -5.86 -1.12 -19.65
CA LEU A 49 -5.95 -0.80 -18.20
C LEU A 49 -6.56 0.60 -18.00
N ARG A 50 -6.05 1.61 -18.71
CA ARG A 50 -6.56 2.99 -18.67
C ARG A 50 -7.98 3.11 -19.23
N GLN A 51 -8.31 2.24 -20.19
CA GLN A 51 -9.66 2.16 -20.77
C GLN A 51 -10.65 1.39 -19.88
N GLY A 52 -10.18 0.72 -18.82
CA GLY A 52 -11.03 -0.10 -17.95
C GLY A 52 -11.55 -1.40 -18.58
N THR A 53 -11.04 -1.80 -19.75
CA THR A 53 -11.47 -3.04 -20.44
C THR A 53 -10.67 -4.26 -20.02
N LEU A 54 -9.52 -4.06 -19.37
CA LEU A 54 -8.73 -5.13 -18.74
C LEU A 54 -9.02 -5.13 -17.24
N THR A 55 -9.92 -6.00 -16.82
CA THR A 55 -10.40 -6.08 -15.42
C THR A 55 -9.81 -7.24 -14.64
N THR A 56 -9.05 -8.13 -15.30
CA THR A 56 -8.37 -9.28 -14.68
C THR A 56 -6.87 -9.16 -14.82
N TYR A 57 -6.16 -9.15 -13.70
CA TYR A 57 -4.71 -9.10 -13.61
C TYR A 57 -4.14 -10.48 -13.23
N ILE A 58 -3.03 -10.86 -13.85
CA ILE A 58 -2.34 -12.13 -13.55
C ILE A 58 -0.85 -11.82 -13.38
N GLU A 59 -0.29 -12.15 -12.21
CA GLU A 59 1.14 -11.99 -11.92
C GLU A 59 1.75 -13.34 -11.54
N PRO A 60 2.49 -13.99 -12.46
CA PRO A 60 3.09 -15.30 -12.22
C PRO A 60 4.22 -15.32 -11.17
N PHE A 61 4.81 -14.15 -10.89
CA PHE A 61 5.99 -13.99 -10.01
C PHE A 61 5.82 -12.75 -9.13
N VAL A 62 4.88 -12.83 -8.18
CA VAL A 62 4.47 -11.68 -7.37
C VAL A 62 5.61 -11.13 -6.52
N GLY A 63 6.45 -11.98 -5.92
CA GLY A 63 7.43 -11.55 -4.91
C GLY A 63 6.78 -10.64 -3.85
N GLY A 64 7.38 -9.48 -3.56
CA GLY A 64 6.79 -8.49 -2.66
C GLY A 64 5.53 -7.77 -3.18
N GLY A 65 5.07 -8.05 -4.40
CA GLY A 65 3.80 -7.51 -4.95
C GLY A 65 3.85 -6.06 -5.41
N ALA A 66 5.04 -5.50 -5.67
CA ALA A 66 5.19 -4.09 -6.04
C ALA A 66 4.34 -3.69 -7.27
N VAL A 67 4.31 -4.54 -8.31
CA VAL A 67 3.53 -4.28 -9.54
C VAL A 67 2.05 -4.53 -9.29
N PHE A 68 1.68 -5.62 -8.64
CA PHE A 68 0.31 -5.87 -8.20
C PHE A 68 -0.30 -4.66 -7.48
N PHE A 69 0.35 -4.15 -6.44
CA PHE A 69 -0.15 -3.00 -5.68
C PHE A 69 -0.22 -1.73 -6.54
N ASP A 70 0.78 -1.48 -7.40
CA ASP A 70 0.74 -0.36 -8.34
C ASP A 70 -0.48 -0.43 -9.27
N ILE A 71 -0.77 -1.62 -9.81
CA ILE A 71 -1.87 -1.87 -10.74
C ILE A 71 -3.23 -1.69 -10.04
N VAL A 72 -3.47 -2.34 -8.90
CA VAL A 72 -4.79 -2.28 -8.23
C VAL A 72 -5.09 -0.93 -7.58
N ASN A 73 -4.05 -0.18 -7.21
CA ASN A 73 -4.23 1.19 -6.71
C ASN A 73 -4.51 2.19 -7.85
N SER A 74 -4.09 1.88 -9.08
CA SER A 74 -4.15 2.82 -10.21
C SER A 74 -5.29 2.55 -11.20
N PHE A 75 -5.82 1.32 -11.23
CA PHE A 75 -6.79 0.89 -12.23
C PHE A 75 -7.92 0.07 -11.59
N ASP A 76 -9.09 0.05 -12.23
CA ASP A 76 -10.24 -0.73 -11.80
C ASP A 76 -10.05 -2.22 -12.16
N ILE A 77 -9.36 -2.94 -11.27
CA ILE A 77 -9.15 -4.40 -11.37
C ILE A 77 -10.16 -5.12 -10.49
N GLN A 78 -10.97 -5.97 -11.11
CA GLN A 78 -12.00 -6.76 -10.44
C GLN A 78 -11.46 -8.09 -9.90
N LYS A 79 -10.47 -8.67 -10.59
CA LYS A 79 -9.87 -9.96 -10.22
C LYS A 79 -8.37 -9.93 -10.41
N ALA A 80 -7.64 -10.47 -9.45
CA ALA A 80 -6.20 -10.65 -9.54
C ALA A 80 -5.81 -12.09 -9.17
N TYR A 81 -4.93 -12.68 -9.97
CA TYR A 81 -4.35 -14.00 -9.72
C TYR A 81 -2.86 -13.85 -9.51
N LEU A 82 -2.41 -14.11 -8.28
CA LEU A 82 -1.02 -13.96 -7.87
C LEU A 82 -0.42 -15.33 -7.65
N PHE A 83 0.73 -15.57 -8.27
CA PHE A 83 1.48 -16.80 -8.14
C PHE A 83 2.92 -16.50 -7.74
N ASP A 84 3.51 -17.47 -7.06
CA ASP A 84 4.93 -17.53 -6.76
C ASP A 84 5.30 -18.99 -6.48
N THR A 85 6.57 -19.34 -6.69
CA THR A 85 7.09 -20.65 -6.31
C THR A 85 7.34 -20.77 -4.81
N ASN A 86 7.48 -19.65 -4.08
CA ASN A 86 7.68 -19.67 -2.65
C ASN A 86 6.33 -19.88 -1.91
N PRO A 87 6.08 -21.04 -1.28
CA PRO A 87 4.82 -21.32 -0.61
C PRO A 87 4.59 -20.43 0.63
N GLU A 88 5.65 -20.07 1.36
CA GLU A 88 5.54 -19.20 2.56
C GLU A 88 5.06 -17.80 2.20
N LEU A 89 5.51 -17.27 1.05
CA LEU A 89 5.04 -15.99 0.54
C LEU A 89 3.54 -16.05 0.19
N ILE A 90 3.10 -17.13 -0.45
CA ILE A 90 1.69 -17.33 -0.78
C ILE A 90 0.84 -17.51 0.50
N ILE A 91 1.35 -18.23 1.49
CA ILE A 91 0.69 -18.39 2.80
C ILE A 91 0.54 -17.02 3.45
N LEU A 92 1.59 -16.20 3.51
CA LEU A 92 1.52 -14.85 4.07
C LEU A 92 0.40 -14.02 3.44
N TYR A 93 0.36 -13.93 2.11
CA TYR A 93 -0.68 -13.14 1.43
C TYR A 93 -2.08 -13.72 1.65
N LYS A 94 -2.24 -15.05 1.72
CA LYS A 94 -3.52 -15.68 2.06
C LYS A 94 -3.96 -15.36 3.48
N VAL A 95 -3.05 -15.40 4.45
CA VAL A 95 -3.34 -15.04 5.85
C VAL A 95 -3.77 -13.58 5.94
N ILE A 96 -3.03 -12.66 5.30
CA ILE A 96 -3.40 -11.25 5.23
C ILE A 96 -4.79 -11.06 4.62
N GLN A 97 -5.10 -11.79 3.55
CA GLN A 97 -6.41 -11.71 2.88
C GLN A 97 -7.56 -12.23 3.77
N GLN A 98 -7.31 -13.28 4.55
CA GLN A 98 -8.36 -14.00 5.27
C GLN A 98 -8.58 -13.48 6.69
N ASP A 99 -7.53 -13.18 7.45
CA ASP A 99 -7.61 -12.72 8.83
C ASP A 99 -6.36 -11.89 9.23
N VAL A 100 -6.33 -10.64 8.77
CA VAL A 100 -5.23 -9.71 9.09
C VAL A 100 -5.16 -9.36 10.58
N GLU A 101 -6.29 -9.35 11.29
CA GLU A 101 -6.35 -8.96 12.70
C GLU A 101 -5.68 -10.01 13.59
N SER A 102 -5.91 -11.31 13.32
CA SER A 102 -5.20 -12.39 14.01
C SER A 102 -3.68 -12.31 13.77
N LEU A 103 -3.26 -12.06 12.52
CA LEU A 103 -1.85 -11.88 12.19
C LEU A 103 -1.23 -10.71 12.97
N ILE A 104 -1.88 -9.53 12.98
CA ILE A 104 -1.41 -8.36 13.71
C ILE A 104 -1.28 -8.67 15.20
N LYS A 105 -2.26 -9.35 15.80
CA LYS A 105 -2.23 -9.74 17.21
C LYS A 105 -1.03 -10.62 17.53
N GLU A 106 -0.71 -11.62 16.71
CA GLU A 106 0.45 -12.48 16.94
C GLU A 106 1.77 -11.72 16.76
N LEU A 107 1.87 -10.86 15.74
CA LEU A 107 3.06 -10.02 15.53
C LEU A 107 3.30 -9.04 16.68
N LEU A 108 2.24 -8.46 17.27
CA LEU A 108 2.35 -7.58 18.44
C LEU A 108 2.88 -8.30 19.68
N LYS A 109 2.50 -9.57 19.90
CA LYS A 109 3.06 -10.36 21.00
C LYS A 109 4.57 -10.54 20.82
N LEU A 110 5.01 -10.88 19.61
CA LEU A 110 6.44 -11.03 19.30
C LEU A 110 7.18 -9.70 19.49
N SER A 111 6.61 -8.60 18.99
CA SER A 111 7.18 -7.25 19.19
C SER A 111 7.37 -6.95 20.67
N ASN A 112 6.33 -7.07 21.49
CA ASN A 112 6.41 -6.78 22.93
C ASN A 112 7.36 -7.70 23.70
N THR A 113 7.70 -8.86 23.15
CA THR A 113 8.59 -9.83 23.79
C THR A 113 10.06 -9.59 23.44
N TYR A 114 10.34 -9.12 22.21
CA TYR A 114 11.69 -9.12 21.64
C TYR A 114 12.19 -7.76 21.14
N LEU A 115 11.34 -6.72 21.08
CA LEU A 115 11.68 -5.35 20.68
C LEU A 115 11.30 -4.36 21.78
#